data_AF-A0A1E7Z130-F1
#
_entry.id   AF-A0A1E7Z130-F1
#
_cell.length_a   1.000
_cell.length_b   1.000
_cell.length_c   1.000
_cell.angle_alpha   90.00
_cell.angle_beta   90.00
_cell.angle_gamma   90.00
#
_symmetry.space_group_name_H-M   'P 1'
#
loop_
_entity.id
_entity.type
_entity.pdbx_description
1 polymer ?
#
loop_
_entity_poly.entity_id
_entity_poly.type
_entity_poly.pdbx_seq_one_letter_code
_entity_poly.pdbx_strand_id
1 'polypeptide(L)'
;MANCTTASAHEVARLFSEKLGLAVLIRSDGAVLRRDLVSGVWKRWRRIKPGVTPQAFVTNLNDRGWRPLRRGEVPTFHTVERWTTDGIAEATDGCTVEPDGNCPHGCPSWCKVFGIL
;
A
#
# COMPACT_ATOMS: atom_id res chain seq x y z
N MET A 1 39.91 4.69 -7.37
CA MET A 1 38.97 5.27 -6.40
C MET A 1 37.61 5.36 -7.06
N ALA A 2 36.77 4.34 -6.89
CA ALA A 2 35.41 4.35 -7.44
C ALA A 2 34.54 5.18 -6.49
N ASN A 3 34.22 6.41 -6.89
CA ASN A 3 33.21 7.23 -6.24
C ASN A 3 31.87 6.52 -6.43
N CYS A 4 31.53 5.64 -5.49
CA CYS A 4 30.23 5.01 -5.38
C CYS A 4 29.25 6.12 -5.02
N THR A 5 28.66 6.73 -6.04
CA THR A 5 27.64 7.75 -5.90
C THR A 5 26.45 7.06 -5.25
N THR A 6 26.32 7.16 -3.93
CA THR A 6 25.06 6.88 -3.24
C THR A 6 24.10 8.00 -3.62
N ALA A 7 23.63 7.99 -4.87
CA ALA A 7 22.56 8.85 -5.33
C ALA A 7 21.38 8.62 -4.37
N SER A 8 20.84 9.70 -3.82
CA SER A 8 19.72 9.68 -2.88
C SER A 8 18.52 9.02 -3.55
N ALA A 9 18.39 7.71 -3.37
CA ALA A 9 17.27 7.00 -3.95
C ALA A 9 15.97 7.48 -3.29
N HIS A 10 15.09 8.00 -4.13
CA HIS A 10 13.82 8.59 -3.74
C HIS A 10 12.69 7.58 -3.95
N GLU A 11 11.55 7.88 -3.35
CA GLU A 11 10.32 7.11 -3.52
C GLU A 11 9.75 7.37 -4.91
N VAL A 12 9.54 6.30 -5.69
CA VAL A 12 8.91 6.36 -7.01
C VAL A 12 7.40 6.19 -6.86
N ALA A 13 6.96 5.24 -6.03
CA ALA A 13 5.55 5.00 -5.77
C ALA A 13 5.36 4.22 -4.47
N ARG A 14 4.15 4.38 -3.90
CA ARG A 14 3.57 3.44 -2.96
C ARG A 14 2.30 2.87 -3.54
N LEU A 15 2.17 1.55 -3.44
CA LEU A 15 0.99 0.84 -3.86
C LEU A 15 0.54 -0.09 -2.75
N PHE A 16 -0.74 -0.45 -2.74
CA PHE A 16 -1.26 -1.51 -1.89
C PHE A 16 -2.15 -2.46 -2.68
N SER A 17 -2.32 -3.66 -2.14
CA SER A 17 -3.18 -4.70 -2.67
C SER A 17 -4.25 -5.02 -1.65
N GLU A 18 -5.50 -4.70 -2.00
CA GLU A 18 -6.70 -5.04 -1.24
C GLU A 18 -6.78 -6.56 -1.03
N LYS A 19 -6.43 -7.35 -2.04
CA LYS A 19 -6.50 -8.82 -2.00
C LYS A 19 -5.47 -9.47 -1.09
N LEU A 20 -4.31 -8.84 -0.91
CA LEU A 20 -3.19 -9.44 -0.18
C LEU A 20 -3.00 -8.83 1.21
N GLY A 21 -3.65 -7.72 1.53
CA GLY A 21 -3.41 -6.99 2.78
C GLY A 21 -1.98 -6.44 2.87
N LEU A 22 -1.36 -6.11 1.74
CA LEU A 22 0.04 -5.67 1.67
C LEU A 22 0.18 -4.32 0.96
N ALA A 23 1.11 -3.50 1.45
CA ALA A 23 1.62 -2.33 0.77
C ALA A 23 3.08 -2.53 0.32
N VAL A 24 3.47 -1.86 -0.76
CA VAL A 24 4.84 -1.81 -1.26
C VAL A 24 5.28 -0.37 -1.46
N LEU A 25 6.55 -0.10 -1.19
CA LEU A 25 7.23 1.17 -1.48
C LEU A 25 8.36 0.86 -2.45
N ILE A 26 8.30 1.49 -3.62
CA ILE A 26 9.22 1.28 -4.73
C ILE A 26 10.16 2.48 -4.80
N ARG A 27 11.46 2.21 -4.79
CA ARG A 27 12.51 3.22 -4.82
C ARG A 27 13.18 3.32 -6.19
N SER A 28 13.77 4.47 -6.47
CA SER A 28 14.44 4.75 -7.75
C SER A 28 15.70 3.89 -8.00
N ASP A 29 16.32 3.35 -6.95
CA ASP A 29 17.45 2.40 -7.00
C ASP A 29 17.02 0.94 -7.28
N GLY A 30 15.71 0.72 -7.49
CA GLY A 30 15.09 -0.57 -7.69
C GLY A 30 14.84 -1.35 -6.40
N ALA A 31 15.12 -0.81 -5.21
CA ALA A 31 14.75 -1.47 -3.97
C ALA A 31 13.23 -1.40 -3.74
N VAL A 32 12.65 -2.52 -3.29
CA VAL A 32 11.24 -2.63 -2.94
C VAL A 32 11.12 -3.00 -1.47
N LEU A 33 10.44 -2.15 -0.72
CA LEU A 33 10.05 -2.41 0.66
C LEU A 33 8.61 -2.92 0.64
N ARG A 34 8.29 -3.84 1.54
CA ARG A 34 6.93 -4.29 1.81
C ARG A 34 6.50 -3.86 3.20
N ARG A 35 5.22 -3.61 3.37
CA ARG A 35 4.56 -3.39 4.66
C ARG A 35 3.30 -4.23 4.68
N ASP A 36 3.21 -5.08 5.68
CA ASP A 36 1.94 -5.71 6.04
C ASP A 36 1.04 -4.64 6.69
N LEU A 37 -0.24 -4.59 6.32
CA LEU A 37 -1.12 -3.49 6.74
C LEU A 37 -1.43 -3.55 8.24
N VAL A 38 -1.44 -4.74 8.83
CA VAL A 38 -1.73 -4.96 10.25
C VAL A 38 -0.56 -4.51 11.14
N SER A 39 0.63 -5.08 10.92
CA SER A 39 1.84 -4.76 11.70
C SER A 39 2.33 -3.33 11.45
N GLY A 40 2.03 -2.76 10.29
CA GLY A 40 2.37 -1.40 9.95
C GLY A 40 3.87 -1.14 9.73
N VAL A 41 4.73 -2.16 9.79
CA VAL A 41 6.19 -2.01 9.67
C VAL A 41 6.67 -2.21 8.23
N TRP A 42 7.42 -1.23 7.72
CA TRP A 42 8.13 -1.36 6.45
C TRP A 42 9.39 -2.21 6.61
N LYS A 43 9.51 -3.26 5.78
CA LYS A 43 10.68 -4.14 5.73
C LYS A 43 11.19 -4.23 4.30
N ARG A 44 12.51 -4.29 4.13
CA ARG A 44 13.10 -4.58 2.81
C ARG A 44 12.62 -5.95 2.34
N TRP A 45 12.16 -6.03 1.09
CA TRP A 45 11.59 -7.26 0.55
C TRP A 45 12.41 -7.82 -0.60
N ARG A 46 12.55 -7.04 -1.67
CA ARG A 46 13.24 -7.48 -2.89
C ARG A 46 13.87 -6.32 -3.62
N ARG A 47 14.61 -6.66 -4.67
CA ARG A 47 15.07 -5.70 -5.67
C ARG A 47 14.41 -6.01 -7.02
N ILE A 48 14.09 -4.97 -7.79
CA ILE A 48 13.60 -5.09 -9.16
C ILE A 48 14.69 -5.77 -10.00
N LYS A 49 14.26 -6.64 -10.92
CA LYS A 49 15.15 -7.38 -11.83
C LYS A 49 15.99 -6.38 -12.66
N PRO A 50 17.29 -6.63 -12.85
CA PRO A 50 18.11 -5.82 -13.76
C PRO A 50 17.46 -5.72 -15.15
N GLY A 51 17.46 -4.50 -15.72
CA GLY A 51 16.84 -4.21 -17.02
C GLY A 51 15.37 -3.83 -16.97
N VAL A 52 14.68 -3.97 -15.84
CA VAL A 52 13.31 -3.47 -15.64
C VAL A 52 13.37 -2.15 -14.89
N THR A 53 12.75 -1.09 -15.43
CA THR A 53 12.72 0.22 -14.76
C THR A 53 11.71 0.22 -13.59
N PRO A 54 11.92 1.05 -12.54
CA PRO A 54 10.94 1.20 -11.46
C PRO A 54 9.54 1.57 -11.96
N GLN A 55 9.43 2.41 -12.99
CA GLN A 55 8.15 2.82 -13.59
C GLN A 55 7.46 1.66 -14.33
N ALA A 56 8.20 0.85 -15.08
CA ALA A 56 7.65 -0.35 -15.72
C ALA A 56 7.14 -1.36 -14.68
N PHE A 57 7.86 -1.47 -13.55
CA PHE A 57 7.43 -2.31 -12.43
C PHE A 57 6.16 -1.78 -11.73
N VAL A 58 6.05 -0.46 -11.52
CA VAL A 58 4.82 0.18 -11.03
C VAL A 58 3.64 -0.10 -11.95
N THR A 59 3.84 0.07 -13.26
CA THR A 59 2.82 -0.19 -14.28
C THR A 59 2.35 -1.64 -14.21
N ASN A 60 3.28 -2.60 -14.16
CA ASN A 60 2.94 -4.02 -14.01
C ASN A 60 2.13 -4.32 -12.74
N LEU A 61 2.41 -3.64 -11.62
CA LEU A 61 1.62 -3.81 -10.40
C LEU A 61 0.21 -3.20 -10.53
N ASN A 62 0.08 -2.04 -11.15
CA ASN A 62 -1.22 -1.41 -11.43
C ASN A 62 -2.09 -2.32 -12.32
N ASP A 63 -1.51 -2.93 -13.36
CA ASP A 63 -2.19 -3.88 -14.25
C ASP A 63 -2.68 -5.13 -13.49
N ARG A 64 -1.97 -5.50 -12.42
CA ARG A 64 -2.35 -6.60 -11.52
C ARG A 64 -3.36 -6.20 -10.45
N GLY A 65 -3.87 -4.96 -10.49
CA GLY A 65 -4.88 -4.45 -9.58
C GLY A 65 -4.34 -3.82 -8.30
N TRP A 66 -3.02 -3.58 -8.19
CA TRP A 66 -2.51 -2.77 -7.09
C TRP A 66 -2.96 -1.32 -7.26
N ARG A 67 -3.20 -0.63 -6.16
CA ARG A 67 -3.74 0.74 -6.13
C ARG A 67 -2.74 1.70 -5.49
N PRO A 68 -2.70 2.97 -5.92
CA PRO A 68 -1.90 3.99 -5.25
C PRO A 68 -2.22 4.08 -3.76
N LEU A 69 -1.20 4.24 -2.95
CA LEU A 69 -1.34 4.47 -1.51
C LEU A 69 -0.68 5.80 -1.14
N ARG A 70 -1.47 6.79 -0.72
CA ARG A 70 -0.89 8.05 -0.25
C ARG A 70 -0.31 7.88 1.15
N ARG A 71 0.63 8.78 1.47
CA ARG A 71 1.28 8.78 2.79
C ARG A 71 0.24 9.16 3.85
N GLY A 72 0.08 8.31 4.86
CA GLY A 72 -0.85 8.53 5.96
C GLY A 72 -2.24 7.92 5.76
N GLU A 73 -2.55 7.37 4.58
CA GLU A 73 -3.88 6.81 4.30
C GLU A 73 -4.14 5.45 4.94
N VAL A 74 -3.10 4.66 5.27
CA VAL A 74 -3.35 3.38 5.94
C VAL A 74 -3.64 3.63 7.41
N PRO A 75 -4.87 3.36 7.90
CA PRO A 75 -5.20 3.46 9.31
C PRO A 75 -4.39 2.47 10.15
N THR A 76 -4.28 2.71 11.45
CA THR A 76 -3.69 1.71 12.36
C THR A 76 -4.67 0.56 12.57
N PHE A 77 -4.18 -0.64 12.90
CA PHE A 77 -5.05 -1.77 13.24
C PHE A 77 -6.10 -1.38 14.31
N HIS A 78 -5.68 -0.69 15.38
CA HIS A 78 -6.59 -0.24 16.44
C HIS A 78 -7.65 0.76 15.93
N THR A 79 -7.31 1.62 14.97
CA THR A 79 -8.30 2.50 14.31
C THR A 79 -9.35 1.69 13.56
N VAL A 80 -8.92 0.67 12.81
CA VAL A 80 -9.81 -0.20 12.04
C VAL A 80 -10.69 -1.06 12.95
N GLU A 81 -10.14 -1.57 14.05
CA GLU A 81 -10.88 -2.30 15.08
C GLU A 81 -11.96 -1.43 15.70
N ARG A 82 -11.64 -0.18 16.07
CA ARG A 82 -12.64 0.77 16.61
C ARG A 82 -13.81 1.00 15.65
N TRP A 83 -13.56 1.12 14.35
CA TRP A 83 -14.62 1.32 13.35
C TRP A 83 -15.65 0.19 13.31
N THR A 84 -15.26 -1.04 13.65
CA THR A 84 -16.23 -2.15 13.76
C THR A 84 -17.24 -1.94 14.88
N THR A 85 -16.84 -1.23 15.94
CA THR A 85 -17.71 -0.88 17.08
C THR A 85 -18.50 0.39 16.79
N ASP A 86 -17.88 1.37 16.13
CA ASP A 86 -18.51 2.65 15.79
C ASP A 86 -19.61 2.50 14.72
N GLY A 87 -19.61 1.39 13.97
CA GLY A 87 -20.58 1.13 12.88
C GLY A 87 -20.34 1.98 11.63
N ILE A 88 -19.24 2.72 11.58
CA ILE A 88 -18.85 3.59 10.47
C ILE A 88 -17.33 3.48 10.28
N ALA A 89 -16.91 3.28 9.03
CA ALA A 89 -15.53 3.13 8.62
C ALA A 89 -15.17 4.02 7.42
N GLU A 90 -13.88 4.15 7.15
CA GLU A 90 -13.38 4.77 5.92
C GLU A 90 -13.09 3.70 4.85
N ALA A 91 -13.45 3.99 3.60
CA ALA A 91 -13.07 3.23 2.42
C ALA A 91 -11.66 3.57 1.95
N THR A 92 -11.06 2.72 1.12
CA THR A 92 -9.68 2.92 0.62
C THR A 92 -9.50 4.17 -0.25
N ASP A 93 -10.59 4.81 -0.67
CA ASP A 93 -10.61 6.09 -1.39
C ASP A 93 -10.98 7.29 -0.50
N GLY A 94 -11.18 7.08 0.81
CA GLY A 94 -11.54 8.10 1.79
C GLY A 94 -13.04 8.31 2.00
N CYS A 95 -13.91 7.57 1.30
CA CYS A 95 -15.35 7.68 1.52
C CYS A 95 -15.76 7.11 2.89
N THR A 96 -16.81 7.66 3.50
CA THR A 96 -17.43 7.09 4.69
C THR A 96 -18.41 5.98 4.29
N VAL A 97 -18.26 4.80 4.90
CA VAL A 97 -19.04 3.58 4.59
C VAL A 97 -19.33 2.79 5.87
N GLU A 98 -20.18 1.78 5.78
CA GLU A 98 -20.29 0.76 6.82
C GLU A 98 -18.98 -0.07 6.90
N PRO A 99 -18.64 -0.64 8.06
CA PRO A 99 -17.39 -1.39 8.26
C PRO A 99 -17.22 -2.57 7.30
N ASP A 100 -18.28 -3.25 6.87
CA ASP A 100 -18.24 -4.33 5.87
C ASP A 100 -18.63 -3.87 4.46
N GLY A 101 -18.81 -2.55 4.28
CA GLY A 101 -19.30 -1.93 3.07
C GLY A 101 -18.25 -1.65 1.99
N ASN A 102 -18.76 -1.30 0.82
CA ASN A 102 -18.01 -0.67 -0.26
C ASN A 102 -18.63 0.71 -0.53
N CYS A 103 -17.81 1.69 -0.91
CA CYS A 103 -18.31 3.01 -1.29
C CYS A 103 -19.00 2.96 -2.67
N PRO A 104 -19.74 4.00 -3.07
CA PRO A 104 -20.35 4.08 -4.40
C PRO A 104 -19.37 4.02 -5.57
N HIS A 105 -18.08 4.33 -5.35
CA HIS A 105 -17.02 4.18 -6.34
C HIS A 105 -16.47 2.74 -6.44
N GLY A 106 -16.96 1.83 -5.59
CA GLY A 106 -16.59 0.42 -5.55
C GLY A 106 -15.41 0.09 -4.64
N CYS A 107 -14.82 1.07 -3.95
CA CYS A 107 -13.70 0.86 -3.03
C CYS A 107 -14.16 0.20 -1.72
N PRO A 108 -13.49 -0.86 -1.24
CA PRO A 108 -13.85 -1.51 0.01
C PRO A 108 -13.51 -0.63 1.22
N SER A 109 -14.20 -0.85 2.34
CA SER A 109 -13.76 -0.36 3.65
C SER A 109 -12.33 -0.86 3.97
N TRP A 110 -11.59 -0.08 4.75
CA TRP A 110 -10.33 -0.55 5.31
C TRP A 110 -10.52 -1.77 6.23
N CYS A 111 -11.67 -1.92 6.90
CA CYS A 111 -11.95 -3.09 7.74
C CYS A 111 -11.94 -4.40 6.95
N LYS A 112 -12.51 -4.41 5.74
CA LYS A 112 -12.43 -5.55 4.82
C LYS A 112 -11.00 -5.83 4.34
N VAL A 113 -10.26 -4.77 4.01
CA VAL A 113 -8.87 -4.89 3.54
C VAL A 113 -7.95 -5.44 4.65
N PHE A 114 -8.25 -5.13 5.91
CA PHE A 114 -7.56 -5.68 7.07
C PHE A 114 -8.06 -7.09 7.45
N GLY A 115 -9.13 -7.59 6.82
CA GLY A 115 -9.70 -8.92 7.08
C GLY A 115 -10.38 -9.06 8.44
N ILE A 116 -10.88 -7.95 9.00
CA ILE A 116 -11.60 -7.95 10.29
C ILE A 116 -13.08 -8.32 10.10
N LEU A 117 -13.63 -8.06 8.90
CA LEU A 117 -15.02 -8.33 8.48
C LEU A 117 -15.05 -8.88 7.05
#